data_AF-A0A817HCX9-F1
#
_entry.id   AF-A0A817HCX9-F1
#
_cell.length_a   1.000
_cell.length_b   1.000
_cell.length_c   1.000
_cell.angle_alpha   90.00
_cell.angle_beta   90.00
_cell.angle_gamma   90.00
#
_symmetry.space_group_name_H-M   'P 1'
#
loop_
_entity.id
_entity.type
_entity.pdbx_description
1 polymer ?
#
loop_
_entity_poly.entity_id
_entity_poly.type
_entity_poly.pdbx_seq_one_letter_code
_entity_poly.pdbx_strand_id
1 'polypeptide(L)'
;MDRPSSFELLPNELLIDIFEYLPTQDLYKTFFGLNSRLTKVINSFQEFHFEQPEFEKIDDSPFAHHVTTLVIQHSNKIDLTRYPKLRALKLQWPTKQQCNQTINQFQLEHLYIGHANYEGDTQQLLEHIFINGFPHLHSCYLENFIGNRSIIRLSSTILPTLVSLKIFTKYSADIVSLLFLCPNLNRLSIKYFANASIDPNIFKEWSLLPHKHLHALIFDSVDQMSIETIDSILAFVPNVTYLSIISPRCNTNKIHIGKIGHTLHRRLPNLRQFYTSIWLDDLPLSDNYMFSIEAIQPLHPLFKQIKLSSGGRRLIISSSSYRSKFM
;
A
#
# COMPACT_ATOMS: atom_id res chain seq x y z
N MET A 1 12.73 -57.41 -1.52
CA MET A 1 13.56 -56.20 -1.41
C MET A 1 13.20 -55.35 -2.61
N ASP A 2 12.41 -54.30 -2.40
CA ASP A 2 12.04 -53.40 -3.49
C ASP A 2 13.27 -52.59 -3.90
N ARG A 3 13.61 -52.63 -5.20
CA ARG A 3 14.68 -51.77 -5.73
C ARG A 3 14.19 -50.33 -5.67
N PRO A 4 14.99 -49.39 -5.15
CA PRO A 4 14.64 -47.97 -5.18
C PRO A 4 14.43 -47.54 -6.63
N SER A 5 13.39 -46.72 -6.86
CA SER A 5 13.13 -46.17 -8.18
C SER A 5 14.30 -45.27 -8.61
N SER A 6 14.53 -45.12 -9.91
CA SER A 6 15.59 -44.24 -10.44
C SER A 6 15.49 -42.80 -9.95
N PHE A 7 14.29 -42.36 -9.57
CA PHE A 7 14.02 -41.05 -8.99
C PHE A 7 14.65 -40.88 -7.61
N GLU A 8 14.65 -41.91 -6.77
CA GLU A 8 15.23 -41.86 -5.42
C GLU A 8 16.76 -41.75 -5.42
N LEU A 9 17.39 -42.01 -6.56
CA LEU A 9 18.84 -41.91 -6.75
C LEU A 9 19.30 -40.52 -7.22
N LEU A 10 18.38 -39.63 -7.61
CA LEU A 10 18.73 -38.25 -7.99
C LEU A 10 19.36 -37.54 -6.79
N PRO A 11 20.42 -36.73 -6.92
CA PRO A 11 20.99 -35.91 -5.85
C PRO A 11 20.04 -34.78 -5.38
N ASN A 12 20.24 -34.23 -4.18
CA ASN A 12 19.30 -33.25 -3.59
C ASN A 12 19.26 -31.96 -4.39
N GLU A 13 20.39 -31.57 -4.97
CA GLU A 13 20.58 -30.40 -5.80
C GLU A 13 19.63 -30.46 -7.00
N LEU A 14 19.57 -31.60 -7.70
CA LEU A 14 18.65 -31.77 -8.82
C LEU A 14 17.18 -31.79 -8.38
N LEU A 15 16.88 -32.32 -7.19
CA LEU A 15 15.51 -32.28 -6.66
C LEU A 15 15.06 -30.86 -6.33
N ILE A 16 15.95 -30.05 -5.73
CA ILE A 16 15.68 -28.63 -5.48
C ILE A 16 15.45 -27.90 -6.79
N ASP A 17 16.33 -28.09 -7.77
CA ASP A 17 16.21 -27.47 -9.10
C ASP A 17 14.90 -27.85 -9.79
N ILE A 18 14.47 -29.11 -9.71
CA ILE A 18 13.18 -29.55 -10.29
C ILE A 18 12.00 -28.92 -9.55
N PHE A 19 12.05 -28.91 -8.22
CA PHE A 19 10.96 -28.44 -7.37
C PHE A 19 10.84 -26.93 -7.32
N GLU A 20 11.89 -26.16 -7.63
CA GLU A 20 11.84 -24.70 -7.71
C GLU A 20 10.78 -24.19 -8.70
N TYR A 21 10.47 -24.98 -9.73
CA TYR A 21 9.44 -24.65 -10.72
C TYR A 21 8.01 -24.99 -10.28
N LEU A 22 7.83 -25.64 -9.12
CA LEU A 22 6.54 -26.06 -8.61
C LEU A 22 6.08 -25.16 -7.46
N PRO A 23 4.78 -24.83 -7.37
CA PRO A 23 4.24 -24.15 -6.20
C PRO A 23 4.55 -24.95 -4.93
N THR A 24 5.09 -24.30 -3.90
CA THR A 24 5.52 -25.01 -2.68
C THR A 24 4.36 -25.73 -2.00
N GLN A 25 3.13 -25.23 -2.13
CA GLN A 25 1.93 -25.90 -1.66
C GLN A 25 1.70 -27.27 -2.32
N ASP A 26 1.91 -27.35 -3.63
CA ASP A 26 1.76 -28.60 -4.37
C ASP A 26 2.88 -29.57 -4.00
N LEU A 27 4.10 -29.05 -3.76
CA LEU A 27 5.20 -29.87 -3.24
C LEU A 27 4.84 -30.52 -1.91
N TYR A 28 4.29 -29.75 -0.96
CA TYR A 28 3.89 -30.31 0.33
C TYR A 28 2.72 -31.28 0.18
N LYS A 29 1.69 -30.96 -0.61
CA LYS A 29 0.53 -31.86 -0.79
C LYS A 29 0.92 -33.17 -1.46
N THR A 30 1.81 -33.13 -2.46
CA THR A 30 2.15 -34.29 -3.27
C THR A 30 3.29 -35.11 -2.66
N PHE A 31 4.31 -34.46 -2.08
CA PHE A 31 5.56 -35.13 -1.72
C PHE A 31 5.88 -35.15 -0.22
N PHE A 32 5.20 -34.36 0.62
CA PHE A 32 5.47 -34.34 2.05
C PHE A 32 5.10 -35.67 2.71
N GLY A 33 6.01 -36.21 3.52
CA GLY A 33 5.78 -37.46 4.24
C GLY A 33 5.93 -38.72 3.39
N LEU A 34 6.14 -38.61 2.06
CA LEU A 34 6.41 -39.77 1.21
C LEU A 34 7.70 -40.49 1.62
N ASN A 35 8.78 -39.73 1.84
CA ASN A 35 9.99 -40.24 2.48
C ASN A 35 10.76 -39.09 3.17
N SER A 36 11.62 -39.46 4.11
CA SER A 36 12.35 -38.49 4.95
C SER A 36 13.27 -37.57 4.14
N ARG A 37 13.76 -38.02 2.98
CA ARG A 37 14.64 -37.24 2.11
C ARG A 37 13.88 -36.13 1.39
N LEU A 38 12.75 -36.44 0.77
CA LEU A 38 11.87 -35.45 0.15
C LEU A 38 11.36 -34.45 1.18
N THR A 39 10.97 -34.92 2.37
CA THR A 39 10.57 -34.02 3.47
C THR A 39 11.68 -33.03 3.83
N LYS A 40 12.95 -33.48 3.89
CA LYS A 40 14.09 -32.57 4.14
C LYS A 40 14.29 -31.56 3.03
N VAL A 41 14.19 -31.99 1.76
CA VAL A 41 14.30 -31.09 0.60
C VAL A 41 13.18 -30.06 0.61
N ILE A 42 11.94 -30.48 0.81
CA ILE A 42 10.76 -29.61 0.88
C ILE A 42 10.88 -28.61 2.04
N ASN A 43 11.35 -29.06 3.21
CA ASN A 43 11.57 -28.19 4.37
C ASN A 43 12.76 -27.23 4.22
N SER A 44 13.61 -27.41 3.20
CA SER A 44 14.74 -26.52 2.93
C SER A 44 14.33 -25.25 2.18
N PHE A 45 13.15 -25.25 1.53
CA PHE A 45 12.61 -24.05 0.91
C PHE A 45 12.27 -23.02 1.98
N GLN A 46 12.88 -21.83 1.86
CA GLN A 46 12.60 -20.70 2.74
C GLN A 46 11.38 -19.94 2.22
N GLU A 47 10.71 -19.21 3.12
CA GLU A 47 9.66 -18.25 2.79
C GLU A 47 8.44 -18.84 2.06
N PHE A 48 7.65 -19.62 2.79
CA PHE A 48 6.46 -20.24 2.23
C PHE A 48 5.32 -19.23 2.07
N HIS A 49 4.92 -19.00 0.82
CA HIS A 49 3.74 -18.23 0.46
C HIS A 49 2.53 -19.16 0.36
N PHE A 50 1.50 -18.89 1.16
CA PHE A 50 0.24 -19.61 1.12
C PHE A 50 -0.91 -18.67 0.78
N GLU A 51 -1.61 -18.97 -0.30
CA GLU A 51 -2.88 -18.33 -0.63
C GLU A 51 -4.02 -19.32 -0.40
N GLN A 52 -4.94 -18.98 0.50
CA GLN A 52 -6.12 -19.77 0.72
C GLN A 52 -7.16 -19.47 -0.37
N PRO A 53 -7.58 -20.46 -1.16
CA PRO A 53 -8.65 -20.30 -2.13
C PRO A 53 -9.95 -19.89 -1.45
N GLU A 54 -10.76 -19.15 -2.20
CA GLU A 54 -12.10 -18.79 -1.79
C GLU A 54 -12.92 -20.07 -1.52
N PHE A 55 -13.57 -20.14 -0.35
CA PHE A 55 -14.51 -21.21 0.04
C PHE A 55 -13.94 -22.61 0.31
N GLU A 56 -12.67 -22.88 0.03
CA GLU A 56 -12.07 -24.19 0.27
C GLU A 56 -11.43 -24.27 1.67
N LYS A 57 -11.69 -25.40 2.35
CA LYS A 57 -10.88 -25.83 3.49
C LYS A 57 -9.72 -26.65 2.97
N ILE A 58 -8.51 -26.13 3.17
CA ILE A 58 -7.29 -26.88 2.90
C ILE A 58 -6.74 -27.36 4.22
N ASP A 59 -6.41 -28.65 4.29
CA ASP A 59 -5.55 -29.15 5.37
C ASP A 59 -4.12 -28.69 5.09
N ASP A 60 -3.75 -27.63 5.78
CA ASP A 60 -2.45 -27.00 5.77
C ASP A 60 -1.57 -27.44 6.95
N SER A 61 -2.03 -28.42 7.75
CA SER A 61 -1.25 -28.94 8.88
C SER A 61 0.18 -29.39 8.52
N PRO A 62 0.46 -29.96 7.32
CA PRO A 62 1.82 -30.38 6.97
C PRO A 62 2.83 -29.23 6.85
N PHE A 63 2.36 -28.03 6.52
CA PHE A 63 3.23 -26.90 6.15
C PHE A 63 2.95 -25.60 6.91
N ALA A 64 1.92 -25.53 7.76
CA ALA A 64 1.53 -24.30 8.47
C ALA A 64 2.69 -23.63 9.23
N HIS A 65 3.56 -24.43 9.85
CA HIS A 65 4.74 -23.95 10.59
C HIS A 65 5.86 -23.33 9.74
N HIS A 66 5.77 -23.45 8.41
CA HIS A 66 6.68 -22.86 7.44
C HIS A 66 6.12 -21.60 6.77
N VAL A 67 4.81 -21.36 6.86
CA VAL A 67 4.13 -20.22 6.24
C VAL A 67 4.69 -18.91 6.81
N THR A 68 5.31 -18.10 5.94
CA THR A 68 5.77 -16.75 6.26
C THR A 68 4.88 -15.68 5.66
N THR A 69 4.21 -15.99 4.55
CA THR A 69 3.24 -15.09 3.90
C THR A 69 1.91 -15.81 3.75
N LEU A 70 0.84 -15.22 4.27
CA LEU A 70 -0.51 -15.75 4.19
C LEU A 70 -1.44 -14.76 3.50
N VAL A 71 -2.12 -15.22 2.46
CA VAL A 71 -3.18 -14.48 1.76
C VAL A 71 -4.51 -15.19 1.99
N ILE A 72 -5.47 -14.45 2.53
CA ILE A 72 -6.82 -14.92 2.82
C ILE A 72 -7.79 -14.04 2.05
N GLN A 73 -8.46 -14.61 1.05
CA GLN A 73 -9.40 -13.86 0.23
C GLN A 73 -10.77 -13.73 0.90
N HIS A 74 -11.31 -14.85 1.40
CA HIS A 74 -12.58 -14.91 2.11
C HIS A 74 -12.72 -16.28 2.80
N SER A 75 -12.50 -16.36 4.12
CA SER A 75 -12.64 -17.62 4.87
C SER A 75 -12.86 -17.39 6.36
N ASN A 76 -13.96 -17.90 6.90
CA ASN A 76 -14.31 -17.71 8.32
C ASN A 76 -13.64 -18.73 9.25
N LYS A 77 -12.77 -19.62 8.75
CA LYS A 77 -12.36 -20.84 9.47
C LYS A 77 -10.85 -21.02 9.64
N ILE A 78 -10.06 -19.98 9.38
CA ILE A 78 -8.61 -20.04 9.54
C ILE A 78 -8.26 -19.73 10.98
N ASP A 79 -7.33 -20.51 11.54
CA ASP A 79 -6.73 -20.24 12.82
C ASP A 79 -5.31 -19.71 12.61
N LEU A 80 -5.14 -18.39 12.77
CA LEU A 80 -3.84 -17.75 12.58
C LEU A 80 -2.77 -18.22 13.58
N THR A 81 -3.15 -18.85 14.70
CA THR A 81 -2.18 -19.38 15.68
C THR A 81 -1.34 -20.53 15.14
N ARG A 82 -1.76 -21.15 14.02
CA ARG A 82 -1.07 -22.27 13.36
C ARG A 82 0.15 -21.84 12.54
N TYR A 83 0.34 -20.53 12.34
CA TYR A 83 1.43 -19.97 11.52
C TYR A 83 2.41 -19.16 12.40
N PRO A 84 3.21 -19.82 13.26
CA PRO A 84 4.10 -19.15 14.21
C PRO A 84 5.24 -18.36 13.56
N LYS A 85 5.46 -18.50 12.25
CA LYS A 85 6.49 -17.77 11.48
C LYS A 85 5.90 -16.72 10.54
N LEU A 86 4.62 -16.39 10.70
CA LEU A 86 3.91 -15.48 9.83
C LEU A 86 4.47 -14.05 9.93
N ARG A 87 5.06 -13.54 8.85
CA ARG A 87 5.64 -12.19 8.74
C ARG A 87 4.79 -11.27 7.86
N ALA A 88 4.07 -11.83 6.89
CA ALA A 88 3.22 -11.07 5.99
C ALA A 88 1.80 -11.64 5.96
N LEU A 89 0.80 -10.81 6.23
CA LEU A 89 -0.60 -11.20 6.24
C LEU A 89 -1.42 -10.29 5.34
N LYS A 90 -2.16 -10.89 4.40
CA LYS A 90 -3.13 -10.22 3.54
C LYS A 90 -4.51 -10.77 3.80
N LEU A 91 -5.36 -9.98 4.43
CA LEU A 91 -6.78 -10.27 4.60
C LEU A 91 -7.58 -9.45 3.60
N GLN A 92 -8.29 -10.11 2.69
CA GLN A 92 -9.38 -9.49 1.92
C GLN A 92 -10.69 -9.88 2.62
N TRP A 93 -11.62 -8.93 2.72
CA TRP A 93 -12.92 -9.12 3.37
C TRP A 93 -12.83 -9.77 4.77
N PRO A 94 -11.98 -9.27 5.68
CA PRO A 94 -11.77 -9.90 6.98
C PRO A 94 -13.04 -9.91 7.83
N THR A 95 -13.23 -11.01 8.55
CA THR A 95 -14.18 -11.09 9.66
C THR A 95 -13.59 -10.47 10.94
N LYS A 96 -14.45 -10.05 11.86
CA LYS A 96 -14.04 -9.60 13.21
C LYS A 96 -13.16 -10.61 13.94
N GLN A 97 -13.43 -11.90 13.78
CA GLN A 97 -12.62 -12.96 14.40
C GLN A 97 -11.19 -12.96 13.85
N GLN A 98 -11.02 -12.82 12.54
CA GLN A 98 -9.68 -12.76 11.92
C GLN A 98 -8.93 -11.51 12.33
N CYS A 99 -9.61 -10.36 12.42
CA CYS A 99 -9.03 -9.13 12.97
C CYS A 99 -8.50 -9.37 14.40
N ASN A 100 -9.29 -10.03 15.25
CA ASN A 100 -8.90 -10.33 16.63
C ASN A 100 -7.76 -11.34 16.73
N GLN A 101 -7.73 -12.36 15.87
CA GLN A 101 -6.62 -13.31 15.82
C GLN A 101 -5.33 -12.65 15.32
N THR A 102 -5.44 -11.67 14.43
CA THR A 102 -4.29 -10.92 13.89
C THR A 102 -3.56 -10.15 14.99
N ILE A 103 -4.28 -9.64 15.98
CA ILE A 103 -3.70 -8.94 17.15
C ILE A 103 -2.65 -9.78 17.88
N ASN A 104 -2.76 -11.11 17.86
CA ASN A 104 -1.81 -12.01 18.53
C ASN A 104 -0.54 -12.29 17.71
N GLN A 105 -0.39 -11.70 16.52
CA GLN A 105 0.71 -11.97 15.58
C GLN A 105 1.80 -10.90 15.67
N PHE A 106 2.50 -10.84 16.80
CA PHE A 106 3.48 -9.78 17.11
C PHE A 106 4.67 -9.68 16.14
N GLN A 107 4.99 -10.76 15.41
CA GLN A 107 6.09 -10.81 14.44
C GLN A 107 5.73 -10.27 13.04
N LEU A 108 4.51 -9.76 12.84
CA LEU A 108 4.09 -9.24 11.54
C LEU A 108 4.93 -8.02 11.12
N GLU A 109 5.45 -8.11 9.90
CA GLU A 109 6.21 -7.06 9.21
C GLU A 109 5.39 -6.40 8.11
N HIS A 110 4.47 -7.15 7.50
CA HIS A 110 3.62 -6.66 6.43
C HIS A 110 2.16 -7.01 6.71
N LEU A 111 1.29 -6.01 6.70
CA LEU A 111 -0.15 -6.20 6.91
C LEU A 111 -0.96 -5.54 5.81
N TYR A 112 -1.86 -6.30 5.20
CA TYR A 112 -2.85 -5.81 4.26
C TYR A 112 -4.24 -6.15 4.77
N ILE A 113 -5.12 -5.14 4.81
CA ILE A 113 -6.53 -5.25 5.16
C ILE A 113 -7.36 -4.63 4.03
N GLY A 114 -7.98 -5.49 3.24
CA GLY A 114 -8.83 -5.11 2.10
C GLY A 114 -10.31 -5.29 2.36
N HIS A 115 -11.13 -4.43 1.77
CA HIS A 115 -12.59 -4.56 1.72
C HIS A 115 -13.29 -4.99 3.03
N ALA A 116 -12.93 -4.44 4.19
CA ALA A 116 -13.65 -4.74 5.42
C ALA A 116 -15.12 -4.27 5.33
N ASN A 117 -16.07 -5.19 5.58
CA ASN A 117 -17.51 -4.97 5.37
C ASN A 117 -18.12 -3.93 6.32
N TYR A 118 -17.65 -3.88 7.57
CA TYR A 118 -18.18 -2.99 8.60
C TYR A 118 -17.06 -2.27 9.33
N GLU A 119 -17.25 -0.98 9.58
CA GLU A 119 -16.27 -0.11 10.25
C GLU A 119 -15.84 -0.68 11.62
N GLY A 120 -16.78 -1.28 12.35
CA GLY A 120 -16.55 -1.84 13.68
C GLY A 120 -15.71 -3.13 13.69
N ASP A 121 -15.63 -3.86 12.59
CA ASP A 121 -14.93 -5.16 12.56
C ASP A 121 -13.40 -5.00 12.55
N THR A 122 -12.91 -3.88 12.00
CA THR A 122 -11.48 -3.57 11.95
C THR A 122 -11.02 -2.62 13.04
N GLN A 123 -11.94 -2.00 13.79
CA GLN A 123 -11.58 -0.92 14.73
C GLN A 123 -10.54 -1.36 15.77
N GLN A 124 -10.72 -2.52 16.41
CA GLN A 124 -9.77 -3.02 17.41
C GLN A 124 -8.40 -3.31 16.80
N LEU A 125 -8.36 -3.83 15.57
CA LEU A 125 -7.10 -4.06 14.86
C LEU A 125 -6.40 -2.75 14.50
N LEU A 126 -7.14 -1.75 14.04
CA LEU A 126 -6.60 -0.41 13.74
C LEU A 126 -6.05 0.23 15.00
N GLU A 127 -6.80 0.22 16.10
CA GLU A 127 -6.31 0.67 17.42
C GLU A 127 -5.02 -0.06 17.79
N HIS A 128 -4.98 -1.39 17.63
CA HIS A 128 -3.80 -2.19 17.94
C HIS A 128 -2.58 -1.80 17.08
N ILE A 129 -2.76 -1.56 15.77
CA ILE A 129 -1.69 -1.06 14.88
C ILE A 129 -1.15 0.26 15.42
N PHE A 130 -2.03 1.23 15.69
CA PHE A 130 -1.63 2.59 16.03
C PHE A 130 -1.22 2.82 17.50
N ILE A 131 -1.38 1.81 18.37
CA ILE A 131 -0.75 1.80 19.70
C ILE A 131 0.61 1.06 19.70
N ASN A 132 1.18 0.77 18.53
CA ASN A 132 2.41 -0.01 18.36
C ASN A 132 2.30 -1.47 18.87
N GLY A 133 1.14 -2.09 18.66
CA GLY A 133 0.92 -3.50 18.98
C GLY A 133 1.72 -4.48 18.11
N PHE A 134 2.15 -4.05 16.92
CA PHE A 134 3.03 -4.81 16.03
C PHE A 134 4.42 -4.17 15.97
N PRO A 135 5.35 -4.54 16.86
CA PRO A 135 6.65 -3.88 16.96
C PRO A 135 7.50 -4.01 15.69
N HIS A 136 7.29 -5.06 14.88
CA HIS A 136 8.05 -5.31 13.65
C HIS A 136 7.35 -4.81 12.38
N LEU A 137 6.22 -4.12 12.48
CA LEU A 137 5.43 -3.76 11.30
C LEU A 137 6.12 -2.67 10.47
N HIS A 138 6.65 -3.06 9.30
CA HIS A 138 7.33 -2.18 8.36
C HIS A 138 6.41 -1.60 7.30
N SER A 139 5.40 -2.36 6.87
CA SER A 139 4.44 -1.89 5.88
C SER A 139 3.00 -2.24 6.21
N CYS A 140 2.09 -1.32 5.95
CA CYS A 140 0.67 -1.53 6.14
C CYS A 140 -0.15 -1.01 4.94
N TYR A 141 -1.16 -1.75 4.51
CA TYR A 141 -2.17 -1.30 3.55
C TYR A 141 -3.58 -1.47 4.12
N LEU A 142 -4.31 -0.37 4.27
CA LEU A 142 -5.65 -0.30 4.84
C LEU A 142 -6.64 0.27 3.80
N GLU A 143 -7.48 -0.56 3.19
CA GLU A 143 -8.42 -0.11 2.15
C GLU A 143 -9.65 0.61 2.67
N ASN A 144 -10.04 0.40 3.93
CA ASN A 144 -11.16 1.10 4.53
C ASN A 144 -10.67 1.82 5.80
N PHE A 145 -9.67 2.71 5.63
CA PHE A 145 -9.19 3.52 6.73
C PHE A 145 -10.18 4.65 7.02
N ILE A 146 -11.01 4.41 8.02
CA ILE A 146 -11.88 5.43 8.58
C ILE A 146 -11.21 5.82 9.88
N GLY A 147 -10.50 6.95 9.86
CA GLY A 147 -9.91 7.53 11.06
C GLY A 147 -11.02 7.82 12.05
N ASN A 148 -11.29 6.86 12.95
CA ASN A 148 -12.07 7.19 14.12
C ASN A 148 -11.23 8.22 14.87
N ARG A 149 -11.77 9.43 15.06
CA ARG A 149 -11.05 10.52 15.76
C ARG A 149 -10.53 10.06 17.13
N SER A 150 -11.08 8.99 17.69
CA SER A 150 -10.55 8.30 18.88
C SER A 150 -9.16 7.72 18.68
N ILE A 151 -8.86 7.03 17.57
CA ILE A 151 -7.57 6.32 17.35
C ILE A 151 -6.41 7.32 17.39
N ILE A 152 -6.57 8.44 16.70
CA ILE A 152 -5.57 9.51 16.63
C ILE A 152 -5.40 10.21 17.98
N ARG A 153 -6.48 10.33 18.77
CA ARG A 153 -6.43 10.95 20.11
C ARG A 153 -5.81 10.04 21.17
N LEU A 154 -5.88 8.72 20.97
CA LEU A 154 -5.44 7.72 21.94
C LEU A 154 -3.98 7.32 21.78
N SER A 155 -3.41 7.48 20.58
CA SER A 155 -2.01 7.16 20.31
C SER A 155 -1.08 8.25 20.88
N SER A 156 -0.73 8.12 22.16
CA SER A 156 0.45 8.79 22.73
C SER A 156 1.76 8.13 22.25
N THR A 157 1.66 6.97 21.61
CA THR A 157 2.77 6.16 21.13
C THR A 157 3.07 6.44 19.67
N ILE A 158 4.34 6.71 19.42
CA ILE A 158 4.92 6.82 18.08
C ILE A 158 5.04 5.40 17.49
N LEU A 159 4.83 5.23 16.19
CA LEU A 159 5.11 4.00 15.44
C LEU A 159 6.48 4.11 14.76
N PRO A 160 7.59 3.72 15.42
CA PRO A 160 8.92 3.95 14.89
C PRO A 160 9.27 3.01 13.73
N THR A 161 8.63 1.84 13.61
CA THR A 161 9.02 0.82 12.63
C THR A 161 8.25 0.91 11.30
N LEU A 162 7.13 1.64 11.27
CA LEU A 162 6.32 1.75 10.07
C LEU A 162 6.97 2.68 9.03
N VAL A 163 7.43 2.08 7.92
CA VAL A 163 8.18 2.77 6.85
C VAL A 163 7.29 3.02 5.63
N SER A 164 6.32 2.14 5.35
CA SER A 164 5.43 2.27 4.19
C SER A 164 3.97 2.11 4.59
N LEU A 165 3.15 3.11 4.27
CA LEU A 165 1.73 3.09 4.56
C LEU A 165 0.94 3.39 3.30
N LYS A 166 -0.02 2.51 2.99
CA LYS A 166 -1.07 2.77 2.03
C LYS A 166 -2.39 2.82 2.77
N ILE A 167 -3.12 3.90 2.60
CA ILE A 167 -4.45 4.05 3.18
C ILE A 167 -5.43 4.41 2.10
N PHE A 168 -6.68 4.18 2.43
CA PHE A 168 -7.77 4.75 1.70
C PHE A 168 -8.73 5.39 2.71
N THR A 169 -8.82 6.74 2.66
CA THR A 169 -9.54 7.57 3.62
C THR A 169 -10.50 8.56 2.93
N LYS A 170 -11.51 9.01 3.68
CA LYS A 170 -12.43 10.09 3.31
C LYS A 170 -12.02 11.44 3.91
N TYR A 171 -11.19 11.43 4.95
CA TYR A 171 -10.86 12.63 5.73
C TYR A 171 -9.40 13.00 5.53
N SER A 172 -9.16 14.22 5.08
CA SER A 172 -7.80 14.73 4.89
C SER A 172 -7.04 14.92 6.21
N ALA A 173 -7.76 15.19 7.31
CA ALA A 173 -7.16 15.31 8.65
C ALA A 173 -6.40 14.03 9.04
N ASP A 174 -6.90 12.86 8.63
CA ASP A 174 -6.25 11.57 8.84
C ASP A 174 -4.83 11.54 8.28
N ILE A 175 -4.60 12.16 7.13
CA ILE A 175 -3.28 12.17 6.47
C ILE A 175 -2.25 12.81 7.39
N VAL A 176 -2.59 13.96 7.98
CA VAL A 176 -1.64 14.70 8.81
C VAL A 176 -1.44 14.02 10.16
N SER A 177 -2.51 13.48 10.73
CA SER A 177 -2.41 12.66 11.94
C SER A 177 -1.52 11.45 11.73
N LEU A 178 -1.63 10.75 10.59
CA LEU A 178 -0.76 9.62 10.28
C LEU A 178 0.69 10.02 10.10
N LEU A 179 0.96 11.15 9.45
CA LEU A 179 2.31 11.71 9.35
C LEU A 179 2.90 12.02 10.74
N PHE A 180 2.08 12.50 11.67
CA PHE A 180 2.54 12.73 13.05
C PHE A 180 2.84 11.42 13.79
N LEU A 181 1.96 10.42 13.68
CA LEU A 181 2.08 9.14 14.38
C LEU A 181 3.21 8.25 13.84
N CYS A 182 3.58 8.42 12.58
CA CYS A 182 4.55 7.58 11.88
C CYS A 182 5.76 8.43 11.43
N PRO A 183 6.61 8.94 12.33
CA PRO A 183 7.67 9.88 11.98
C PRO A 183 8.76 9.29 11.06
N ASN A 184 8.89 7.97 11.05
CA ASN A 184 9.85 7.24 10.19
C ASN A 184 9.23 6.82 8.84
N LEU A 185 8.01 7.29 8.53
CA LEU A 185 7.34 6.94 7.30
C LEU A 185 8.12 7.47 6.09
N ASN A 186 8.56 6.57 5.23
CA ASN A 186 9.30 6.87 4.01
C ASN A 186 8.36 6.99 2.82
N ARG A 187 7.31 6.13 2.79
CA ARG A 187 6.34 6.06 1.70
C ARG A 187 4.92 6.16 2.23
N LEU A 188 4.16 7.10 1.69
CA LEU A 188 2.73 7.26 1.96
C LEU A 188 1.96 7.23 0.65
N SER A 189 0.99 6.33 0.55
CA SER A 189 0.04 6.26 -0.56
C SER A 189 -1.37 6.43 -0.03
N ILE A 190 -2.05 7.46 -0.52
CA ILE A 190 -3.39 7.82 -0.08
C ILE A 190 -4.31 7.65 -1.28
N LYS A 191 -5.28 6.75 -1.14
CA LYS A 191 -6.46 6.77 -1.98
C LYS A 191 -7.52 7.62 -1.29
N TYR A 192 -8.17 8.54 -1.98
CA TYR A 192 -9.06 9.51 -1.34
C TYR A 192 -10.50 9.38 -1.85
N PHE A 193 -11.49 9.36 -0.95
CA PHE A 193 -12.91 9.50 -1.32
C PHE A 193 -13.52 10.81 -0.84
N ALA A 194 -14.53 11.23 -1.59
CA ALA A 194 -15.09 12.58 -1.72
C ALA A 194 -15.41 13.38 -0.43
N ASN A 195 -15.41 14.71 -0.60
CA ASN A 195 -16.14 15.73 0.16
C ASN A 195 -15.66 16.14 1.57
N ALA A 196 -14.39 15.96 1.97
CA ALA A 196 -13.92 16.70 3.15
C ALA A 196 -13.36 18.07 2.75
N SER A 197 -14.05 19.14 3.15
CA SER A 197 -13.39 20.43 3.33
C SER A 197 -12.36 20.25 4.45
N ILE A 198 -11.14 20.73 4.22
CA ILE A 198 -10.18 20.78 5.31
C ILE A 198 -10.51 22.01 6.14
N ASP A 199 -10.55 21.84 7.45
CA ASP A 199 -10.38 22.97 8.33
C ASP A 199 -8.92 23.44 8.22
N PRO A 200 -8.65 24.61 7.60
CA PRO A 200 -7.29 25.12 7.45
C PRO A 200 -6.59 25.38 8.79
N ASN A 201 -7.33 25.44 9.90
CA ASN A 201 -6.74 25.62 11.22
C ASN A 201 -6.01 24.37 11.73
N ILE A 202 -6.40 23.16 11.29
CA ILE A 202 -5.73 21.90 11.66
C ILE A 202 -4.24 21.96 11.26
N PHE A 203 -3.95 22.54 10.10
CA PHE A 203 -2.58 22.67 9.62
C PHE A 203 -1.78 23.76 10.32
N LYS A 204 -2.41 24.80 10.88
CA LYS A 204 -1.67 25.88 11.56
C LYS A 204 -0.98 25.35 12.80
N GLU A 205 -1.67 24.56 13.61
CA GLU A 205 -1.12 23.97 14.82
C GLU A 205 0.02 23.00 14.53
N TRP A 206 -0.09 22.25 13.42
CA TRP A 206 0.86 21.19 13.12
C TRP A 206 2.05 21.65 12.26
N SER A 207 1.96 22.81 11.61
CA SER A 207 2.99 23.35 10.70
C SER A 207 4.38 23.56 11.34
N LEU A 208 4.47 23.45 12.67
CA LEU A 208 5.70 23.60 13.43
C LEU A 208 6.66 22.40 13.29
N LEU A 209 6.18 21.21 12.91
CA LEU A 209 6.98 19.99 12.87
C LEU A 209 6.88 19.29 11.51
N PRO A 210 7.73 19.67 10.52
CA PRO A 210 7.73 19.01 9.23
C PRO A 210 8.20 17.56 9.36
N HIS A 211 7.55 16.67 8.61
CA HIS A 211 7.91 15.27 8.51
C HIS A 211 9.20 15.11 7.69
N LYS A 212 10.27 14.65 8.34
CA LYS A 212 11.62 14.67 7.75
C LYS A 212 11.92 13.46 6.86
N HIS A 213 11.31 12.31 7.11
CA HIS A 213 11.69 11.04 6.48
C HIS A 213 10.84 10.64 5.26
N LEU A 214 9.79 11.39 4.94
CA LEU A 214 8.89 11.03 3.85
C LEU A 214 9.54 11.39 2.51
N HIS A 215 9.79 10.38 1.69
CA HIS A 215 10.44 10.51 0.39
C HIS A 215 9.50 10.26 -0.78
N ALA A 216 8.46 9.44 -0.58
CA ALA A 216 7.48 9.11 -1.61
C ALA A 216 6.06 9.40 -1.12
N LEU A 217 5.36 10.29 -1.82
CA LEU A 217 3.96 10.61 -1.58
C LEU A 217 3.12 10.35 -2.83
N ILE A 218 2.10 9.51 -2.68
CA ILE A 218 1.21 9.11 -3.76
C ILE A 218 -0.21 9.51 -3.38
N PHE A 219 -0.80 10.35 -4.19
CA PHE A 219 -2.21 10.68 -4.17
C PHE A 219 -2.89 9.91 -5.31
N ASP A 220 -3.67 8.90 -4.95
CA ASP A 220 -4.47 8.11 -5.87
C ASP A 220 -5.95 8.51 -5.74
N SER A 221 -6.63 8.66 -6.86
CA SER A 221 -8.05 8.93 -6.94
C SER A 221 -8.52 10.23 -6.25
N VAL A 222 -7.78 11.34 -6.39
CA VAL A 222 -8.03 12.60 -5.65
C VAL A 222 -9.11 13.52 -6.22
N ASP A 223 -10.22 12.97 -6.70
CA ASP A 223 -11.27 13.70 -7.46
C ASP A 223 -11.88 14.92 -6.75
N GLN A 224 -11.69 15.05 -5.44
CA GLN A 224 -12.25 16.13 -4.64
C GLN A 224 -11.21 16.92 -3.83
N MET A 225 -9.93 16.58 -3.94
CA MET A 225 -8.89 17.28 -3.19
C MET A 225 -8.58 18.63 -3.86
N SER A 226 -8.78 19.73 -3.14
CA SER A 226 -8.41 21.04 -3.67
C SER A 226 -6.89 21.21 -3.72
N ILE A 227 -6.42 22.10 -4.57
CA ILE A 227 -4.99 22.42 -4.63
C ILE A 227 -4.47 23.04 -3.32
N GLU A 228 -5.31 23.76 -2.57
CA GLU A 228 -4.98 24.32 -1.27
C GLU A 228 -4.74 23.22 -0.23
N THR A 229 -5.51 22.13 -0.30
CA THR A 229 -5.25 20.92 0.49
C THR A 229 -3.90 20.31 0.15
N ILE A 230 -3.62 20.13 -1.14
CA ILE A 230 -2.37 19.54 -1.60
C ILE A 230 -1.20 20.43 -1.14
N ASP A 231 -1.28 21.74 -1.35
CA ASP A 231 -0.25 22.69 -0.88
C ASP A 231 -0.04 22.61 0.63
N SER A 232 -1.14 22.50 1.39
CA SER A 232 -1.08 22.36 2.85
C SER A 232 -0.34 21.09 3.21
N ILE A 233 -0.70 19.92 2.68
CA ILE A 233 -0.01 18.65 2.95
C ILE A 233 1.47 18.74 2.53
N LEU A 234 1.77 19.28 1.36
CA LEU A 234 3.15 19.38 0.86
C LEU A 234 4.02 20.30 1.72
N ALA A 235 3.44 21.29 2.41
CA ALA A 235 4.17 22.09 3.39
C ALA A 235 4.68 21.26 4.59
N PHE A 236 4.04 20.12 4.91
CA PHE A 236 4.47 19.22 5.97
C PHE A 236 5.55 18.25 5.56
N VAL A 237 5.73 18.00 4.26
CA VAL A 237 6.61 16.93 3.76
C VAL A 237 7.65 17.48 2.77
N PRO A 238 8.47 18.48 3.19
CA PRO A 238 9.36 19.21 2.26
C PRO A 238 10.46 18.34 1.62
N ASN A 239 10.72 17.15 2.17
CA ASN A 239 11.76 16.22 1.72
C ASN A 239 11.28 15.17 0.71
N VAL A 240 10.03 15.29 0.22
CA VAL A 240 9.49 14.39 -0.81
C VAL A 240 10.32 14.51 -2.09
N THR A 241 10.81 13.36 -2.56
CA THR A 241 11.59 13.23 -3.80
C THR A 241 10.78 12.61 -4.94
N TYR A 242 9.73 11.86 -4.61
CA TYR A 242 8.76 11.27 -5.54
C TYR A 242 7.35 11.68 -5.18
N LEU A 243 6.67 12.36 -6.11
CA LEU A 243 5.27 12.74 -5.97
C LEU A 243 4.45 12.22 -7.14
N SER A 244 3.35 11.54 -6.82
CA SER A 244 2.36 11.08 -7.81
C SER A 244 0.99 11.65 -7.47
N ILE A 245 0.30 12.26 -8.43
CA ILE A 245 -1.07 12.76 -8.29
C ILE A 245 -1.95 12.15 -9.38
N ILE A 246 -2.89 11.29 -9.00
CA ILE A 246 -3.79 10.61 -9.94
C ILE A 246 -5.21 11.06 -9.62
N SER A 247 -5.84 11.79 -10.54
CA SER A 247 -7.23 12.24 -10.43
C SER A 247 -8.03 11.67 -11.61
N PRO A 248 -8.79 10.58 -11.39
CA PRO A 248 -9.66 9.97 -12.39
C PRO A 248 -10.83 10.86 -12.82
N ARG A 249 -11.24 11.85 -12.03
CA ARG A 249 -12.31 12.81 -12.34
C ARG A 249 -12.00 14.16 -11.70
N CYS A 250 -11.34 15.03 -12.44
CA CYS A 250 -11.07 16.37 -11.94
C CYS A 250 -12.27 17.26 -12.24
N ASN A 251 -13.00 17.67 -11.20
CA ASN A 251 -13.86 18.84 -11.35
C ASN A 251 -12.93 20.04 -11.61
N THR A 252 -12.94 20.55 -12.84
CA THR A 252 -11.94 21.45 -13.44
C THR A 252 -11.71 22.74 -12.66
N ASN A 253 -12.64 23.09 -11.77
CA ASN A 253 -12.51 24.21 -10.84
C ASN A 253 -11.54 23.98 -9.67
N LYS A 254 -11.06 22.74 -9.43
CA LYS A 254 -10.33 22.40 -8.19
C LYS A 254 -8.83 22.20 -8.34
N ILE A 255 -8.34 21.71 -9.48
CA ILE A 255 -6.91 21.42 -9.67
C ILE A 255 -6.39 22.18 -10.90
N HIS A 256 -5.79 23.34 -10.66
CA HIS A 256 -5.12 24.11 -11.71
C HIS A 256 -3.67 23.64 -11.85
N ILE A 257 -3.29 23.11 -13.02
CA ILE A 257 -1.91 22.70 -13.32
C ILE A 257 -0.89 23.82 -13.06
N GLY A 258 -1.25 25.07 -13.38
CA GLY A 258 -0.46 26.26 -13.04
C GLY A 258 -0.15 26.36 -11.54
N LYS A 259 -1.19 26.23 -10.70
CA LYS A 259 -1.04 26.25 -9.25
C LYS A 259 -0.23 25.05 -8.76
N ILE A 260 -0.40 23.85 -9.33
CA ILE A 260 0.46 22.69 -9.02
C ILE A 260 1.92 23.04 -9.28
N GLY A 261 2.27 23.53 -10.47
CA GLY A 261 3.65 23.87 -10.81
C GLY A 261 4.28 24.83 -9.80
N HIS A 262 3.58 25.90 -9.44
CA HIS A 262 4.01 26.84 -8.41
C HIS A 262 4.13 26.21 -7.02
N THR A 263 3.17 25.38 -6.61
CA THR A 263 3.21 24.65 -5.33
C THR A 263 4.41 23.72 -5.26
N LEU A 264 4.71 22.97 -6.33
CA LEU A 264 5.87 22.07 -6.37
C LEU A 264 7.18 22.84 -6.22
N HIS A 265 7.34 23.93 -6.99
CA HIS A 265 8.55 24.75 -6.94
C HIS A 265 8.78 25.34 -5.54
N ARG A 266 7.70 25.81 -4.90
CA ARG A 266 7.75 26.45 -3.58
C ARG A 266 7.95 25.47 -2.44
N ARG A 267 7.27 24.32 -2.45
CA ARG A 267 7.18 23.41 -1.30
C ARG A 267 8.18 22.27 -1.36
N LEU A 268 8.57 21.82 -2.54
CA LEU A 268 9.34 20.59 -2.74
C LEU A 268 10.63 20.85 -3.54
N PRO A 269 11.59 21.61 -2.98
CA PRO A 269 12.84 21.93 -3.69
C PRO A 269 13.68 20.69 -4.05
N ASN A 270 13.47 19.58 -3.33
CA ASN A 270 14.19 18.31 -3.53
C ASN A 270 13.42 17.32 -4.43
N LEU A 271 12.31 17.74 -5.05
CA LEU A 271 11.52 16.84 -5.89
C LEU A 271 12.32 16.41 -7.12
N ARG A 272 12.49 15.10 -7.30
CA ARG A 272 13.24 14.50 -8.41
C ARG A 272 12.35 13.85 -9.44
N GLN A 273 11.23 13.30 -8.97
CA GLN A 273 10.28 12.57 -9.79
C GLN A 273 8.88 13.08 -9.54
N PHE A 274 8.20 13.41 -10.63
CA PHE A 274 6.81 13.81 -10.63
C PHE A 274 6.04 12.99 -11.66
N TYR A 275 4.85 12.57 -11.27
CA TYR A 275 3.85 11.98 -12.14
C TYR A 275 2.48 12.58 -11.82
N THR A 276 1.74 12.98 -12.84
CA THR A 276 0.33 13.31 -12.70
C THR A 276 -0.49 12.73 -13.84
N SER A 277 -1.72 12.36 -13.54
CA SER A 277 -2.70 11.87 -14.49
C SER A 277 -4.06 12.45 -14.12
N ILE A 278 -4.57 13.35 -14.95
CA ILE A 278 -5.79 14.12 -14.70
C ILE A 278 -6.76 13.91 -15.87
N TRP A 279 -8.02 13.58 -15.57
CA TRP A 279 -9.09 13.55 -16.57
C TRP A 279 -9.72 14.93 -16.76
N LEU A 280 -10.06 15.25 -18.00
CA LEU A 280 -10.53 16.56 -18.49
C LEU A 280 -12.03 16.54 -18.83
N ASP A 281 -12.79 15.61 -18.25
CA ASP A 281 -14.11 15.16 -18.73
C ASP A 281 -15.21 16.25 -18.82
N ASP A 282 -15.00 17.44 -18.26
CA ASP A 282 -16.00 18.53 -18.25
C ASP A 282 -15.50 19.86 -18.86
N LEU A 283 -14.33 19.91 -19.51
CA LEU A 283 -13.97 21.11 -20.27
C LEU A 283 -14.78 21.13 -21.57
N PRO A 284 -15.63 22.15 -21.83
CA PRO A 284 -15.99 22.41 -23.21
C PRO A 284 -14.67 22.58 -23.95
N LEU A 285 -14.46 21.76 -24.98
CA LEU A 285 -13.36 21.89 -25.95
C LEU A 285 -13.52 23.18 -26.77
N SER A 286 -13.99 24.28 -26.17
CA SER A 286 -13.86 25.60 -26.73
C SER A 286 -12.37 25.88 -26.83
N ASP A 287 -11.93 26.27 -28.02
CA ASP A 287 -10.53 26.48 -28.39
C ASP A 287 -9.71 27.36 -27.42
N ASN A 288 -10.38 28.13 -26.54
CA ASN A 288 -9.76 29.01 -25.54
C ASN A 288 -9.18 28.33 -24.29
N TYR A 289 -9.50 27.05 -24.02
CA TYR A 289 -8.92 26.32 -22.87
C TYR A 289 -7.97 25.20 -23.28
N MET A 290 -7.55 25.14 -24.55
CA MET A 290 -6.31 24.45 -24.87
C MET A 290 -5.18 25.20 -24.17
N PHE A 291 -4.89 24.81 -22.93
CA PHE A 291 -3.55 24.97 -22.39
C PHE A 291 -2.64 24.33 -23.42
N SER A 292 -1.98 25.15 -24.23
CA SER A 292 -0.98 24.59 -25.13
C SER A 292 0.03 23.89 -24.22
N ILE A 293 0.49 22.72 -24.66
CA ILE A 293 1.52 21.97 -23.95
C ILE A 293 2.73 22.88 -23.67
N GLU A 294 2.98 23.84 -24.57
CA GLU A 294 3.99 24.89 -24.46
C GLU A 294 3.77 25.83 -23.28
N ALA A 295 2.53 26.07 -22.83
CA ALA A 295 2.25 26.88 -21.65
C ALA A 295 2.46 26.11 -20.34
N ILE A 296 2.34 24.78 -20.36
CA ILE A 296 2.49 23.94 -19.17
C ILE A 296 3.96 23.63 -18.89
N GLN A 297 4.72 23.28 -19.92
CA GLN A 297 6.12 22.85 -19.77
C GLN A 297 7.03 23.82 -18.98
N PRO A 298 6.91 25.16 -19.13
CA PRO A 298 7.72 26.12 -18.39
C PRO A 298 7.38 26.21 -16.89
N LEU A 299 6.22 25.68 -16.46
CA LEU A 299 5.74 25.83 -15.09
C LEU A 299 6.60 25.08 -14.06
N HIS A 300 7.28 24.00 -14.47
CA HIS A 300 8.17 23.25 -13.60
C HIS A 300 9.21 22.44 -14.38
N PRO A 301 10.49 22.37 -13.96
CA PRO A 301 11.55 21.60 -14.65
C PRO A 301 11.28 20.10 -14.81
N LEU A 302 10.34 19.55 -14.01
CA LEU A 302 9.92 18.16 -14.06
C LEU A 302 8.76 17.90 -15.03
N PHE A 303 8.20 18.92 -15.68
CA PHE A 303 7.11 18.77 -16.66
C PHE A 303 7.68 18.45 -18.05
N LYS A 304 8.53 17.41 -18.13
CA LYS A 304 9.31 17.09 -19.34
C LYS A 304 8.50 16.35 -20.39
N GLN A 305 7.60 15.45 -19.96
CA GLN A 305 6.75 14.68 -20.85
C GLN A 305 5.30 15.00 -20.54
N ILE A 306 4.64 15.65 -21.49
CA ILE A 306 3.23 15.99 -21.41
C ILE A 306 2.54 15.24 -22.55
N LYS A 307 1.57 14.39 -22.22
CA LYS A 307 0.84 13.57 -23.18
C LYS A 307 -0.65 13.73 -22.95
N LEU A 308 -1.39 13.80 -24.05
CA LEU A 308 -2.85 13.63 -24.06
C LEU A 308 -3.13 12.20 -24.52
N SER A 309 -3.83 11.40 -23.70
CA SER A 309 -4.18 10.03 -24.09
C SER A 309 -5.32 9.98 -25.11
N SER A 310 -5.50 8.83 -25.78
CA SER A 310 -6.44 8.62 -26.88
C SER A 310 -7.86 9.13 -26.55
N GLY A 311 -8.27 10.18 -27.25
CA GLY A 311 -9.54 10.90 -27.02
C GLY A 311 -9.38 12.31 -26.44
N GLY A 312 -8.15 12.73 -26.09
CA GLY A 312 -7.88 14.08 -25.56
C GLY A 312 -8.38 14.31 -24.13
N ARG A 313 -8.96 13.30 -23.48
CA ARG A 313 -9.65 13.41 -22.19
C ARG A 313 -8.76 13.25 -20.98
N ARG A 314 -7.48 12.89 -21.15
CA ARG A 314 -6.60 12.66 -20.01
C ARG A 314 -5.22 13.23 -20.28
N LEU A 315 -4.83 14.17 -19.43
CA LEU A 315 -3.53 14.82 -19.39
C LEU A 315 -2.60 14.03 -18.47
N ILE A 316 -1.46 13.63 -19.02
CA ILE A 316 -0.39 12.95 -18.28
C ILE A 316 0.83 13.84 -18.30
N ILE A 317 1.36 14.21 -17.13
CA ILE A 317 2.62 14.94 -16.99
C ILE A 317 3.60 14.05 -16.22
N SER A 318 4.82 13.90 -16.72
CA SER A 318 5.84 13.10 -16.07
C SER A 318 7.26 13.63 -16.29
N SER A 319 8.11 13.35 -15.31
CA SER A 319 9.54 13.76 -15.26
C SER A 319 10.50 12.89 -16.07
N SER A 320 10.10 11.67 -16.43
CA SER A 320 10.89 10.71 -17.21
C SER A 320 9.96 9.84 -18.06
N SER A 321 10.52 9.06 -18.99
CA SER A 321 9.77 8.01 -19.70
C SER A 321 9.37 6.94 -18.71
N TYR A 322 8.25 7.17 -18.03
CA TYR A 322 7.73 6.31 -16.98
C TYR A 322 7.52 4.91 -17.56
N ARG A 323 8.37 3.95 -17.15
CA ARG A 323 8.10 2.52 -17.26
C ARG A 323 7.50 2.12 -15.92
N SER A 324 6.23 1.70 -15.90
CA SER A 324 5.49 1.34 -14.68
C SER A 324 6.12 0.14 -13.97
N LYS A 325 7.16 0.37 -13.18
CA LYS A 325 7.75 -0.63 -12.28
C LYS A 325 7.27 -0.52 -10.83
N PHE A 326 6.36 0.42 -10.56
CA PHE A 326 5.83 0.68 -9.22
C PHE A 326 4.30 0.63 -9.23
N MET A 327 3.76 -0.58 -9.36
CA MET A 327 2.41 -0.91 -8.90
C MET A 327 2.48 -2.07 -7.95
#